data_AF-A0A6A5AA53-F1
#
_entry.id   AF-A0A6A5AA53-F1
#
_cell.length_a   1.000
_cell.length_b   1.000
_cell.length_c   1.000
_cell.angle_alpha   90.00
_cell.angle_beta   90.00
_cell.angle_gamma   90.00
#
_symmetry.space_group_name_H-M   'P 1'
#
loop_
_entity.id
_entity.type
_entity.pdbx_description
1 polymer ?
#
loop_
_entity_poly.entity_id
_entity_poly.type
_entity_poly.pdbx_seq_one_letter_code
_entity_poly.pdbx_strand_id
1 'polypeptide(L)'
;MGPRLRGNSSAAPVATPSGAQQPPRTLAKRVFKALRKQVPCVASDFVLPFRHQAPLATYFHDLANATAGISDYTLDFTPDEFTAAEAVELTWVPPKYAKTSKNVYIVKKAPMAQASASSRCTCYGQDHQRGSSSRPTASTSSVAVKHTDVSYCTDTCHNKYDTIYACIQLVLIECGKDTCSAPDPTKCRNRPFQHKATKSTRVEYMGPKGFGLVADTSIEAGDFVVEYVGEVIDEAMAADRRAANIASGQTHTYMLEMEKDILIDAQYKGNVSRFIN
;
A
#
# COMPACT_ATOMS: atom_id res chain seq x y z
N MET A 1 2.24 -2.14 20.19
CA MET A 1 3.29 -1.46 19.42
C MET A 1 4.01 -0.53 20.39
N GLY A 2 5.22 -0.87 20.85
CA GLY A 2 5.99 -0.05 21.80
C GLY A 2 7.32 0.39 21.19
N PRO A 3 7.92 1.50 21.67
CA PRO A 3 9.19 2.00 21.15
C PRO A 3 10.33 1.03 21.51
N ARG A 4 11.21 0.74 20.54
CA ARG A 4 12.47 0.04 20.80
C ARG A 4 13.60 1.05 20.82
N LEU A 5 14.22 1.20 21.98
CA LEU A 5 15.49 1.90 22.13
C LEU A 5 16.61 1.03 21.51
N ARG A 6 17.44 1.61 20.64
CA ARG A 6 18.71 0.99 20.21
C ARG A 6 19.86 1.81 20.76
N GLY A 7 20.65 1.19 21.64
CA GLY A 7 21.99 1.66 21.98
C GLY A 7 22.96 1.34 20.85
N ASN A 8 23.75 2.34 20.45
CA ASN A 8 24.97 2.16 19.67
C ASN A 8 26.15 2.20 20.65
N SER A 9 26.97 1.15 20.66
CA SER A 9 28.38 1.28 21.02
C SER A 9 29.15 0.04 20.54
N SER A 10 30.06 0.33 19.61
CA SER A 10 31.16 -0.51 19.17
C SER A 10 32.13 -0.84 20.31
N ALA A 11 32.45 -2.12 20.50
CA ALA A 11 33.61 -2.57 21.26
C ALA A 11 34.25 -3.80 20.58
N ALA A 12 35.58 -3.77 20.52
CA ALA A 12 36.48 -4.73 19.85
C ALA A 12 36.47 -6.14 20.50
N PRO A 13 36.97 -7.20 19.82
CA PRO A 13 36.81 -8.57 20.28
C PRO A 13 37.85 -8.93 21.36
N VAL A 14 37.36 -9.49 22.48
CA VAL A 14 38.17 -10.14 23.51
C VAL A 14 38.12 -11.65 23.30
N ALA A 15 39.29 -12.29 23.37
CA ALA A 15 39.51 -13.71 23.12
C ALA A 15 38.77 -14.62 24.12
N THR A 16 38.17 -15.69 23.62
CA THR A 16 37.56 -16.79 24.40
C THR A 16 38.53 -17.95 24.56
N PRO A 17 38.64 -18.57 25.75
CA PRO A 17 39.32 -19.84 25.91
C PRO A 17 38.39 -21.02 25.57
N SER A 18 39.02 -22.04 25.01
CA SER A 18 38.53 -23.37 24.65
C SER A 18 37.78 -24.10 25.78
N GLY A 19 36.67 -24.79 25.42
CA GLY A 19 36.24 -26.02 26.10
C GLY A 19 34.78 -26.08 26.56
N ALA A 20 33.86 -26.52 25.69
CA ALA A 20 32.63 -27.24 26.09
C ALA A 20 32.03 -28.00 24.89
N GLN A 21 31.89 -29.32 25.02
CA GLN A 21 31.38 -30.25 24.01
C GLN A 21 29.85 -30.11 23.79
N GLN A 22 29.41 -30.14 22.53
CA GLN A 22 27.99 -30.22 22.15
C GLN A 22 27.46 -31.67 22.24
N PRO A 23 26.23 -31.92 22.74
CA PRO A 23 25.65 -33.27 22.76
C PRO A 23 25.07 -33.70 21.40
N PRO A 24 25.07 -35.02 21.07
CA PRO A 24 24.77 -35.52 19.73
C PRO A 24 23.28 -35.46 19.35
N ARG A 25 23.04 -35.07 18.09
CA ARG A 25 21.75 -34.80 17.41
C ARG A 25 20.78 -36.00 17.25
N THR A 26 20.95 -37.09 17.98
CA THR A 26 20.22 -38.36 17.76
C THR A 26 19.16 -38.70 18.82
N LEU A 27 19.10 -37.97 19.94
CA LEU A 27 18.11 -38.23 21.01
C LEU A 27 16.74 -37.55 20.75
N ALA A 28 16.72 -36.35 20.17
CA ALA A 28 15.49 -35.60 19.91
C ALA A 28 14.54 -36.26 18.88
N LYS A 29 15.08 -37.07 17.96
CA LYS A 29 14.28 -37.80 16.95
C LYS A 29 13.65 -39.09 17.49
N ARG A 30 14.11 -39.65 18.61
CA ARG A 30 13.52 -40.85 19.23
C ARG A 30 12.31 -40.54 20.11
N VAL A 31 12.26 -39.35 20.71
CA VAL A 31 11.13 -38.92 21.57
C VAL A 31 9.87 -38.66 20.75
N PHE A 32 9.98 -38.02 19.57
CA PHE A 32 8.83 -37.70 18.73
C PHE A 32 8.21 -38.91 17.98
N LYS A 33 8.93 -40.05 17.87
CA LYS A 33 8.41 -41.27 17.21
C LYS A 33 7.69 -42.21 18.18
N ALA A 34 7.91 -42.07 19.49
CA ALA A 34 7.25 -42.88 20.52
C ALA A 34 5.83 -42.37 20.87
N LEU A 35 5.56 -41.08 20.66
CA LEU A 35 4.26 -40.47 21.01
C LEU A 35 3.16 -40.61 19.95
N ARG A 36 3.46 -41.21 18.78
CA ARG A 36 2.51 -41.29 17.66
C ARG A 36 1.86 -42.66 17.44
N LYS A 37 2.08 -43.63 18.36
CA LYS A 37 1.69 -45.03 18.14
C LYS A 37 0.71 -45.65 19.15
N GLN A 38 0.05 -44.87 19.99
CA GLN A 38 -1.02 -45.39 20.84
C GLN A 38 -2.21 -44.42 20.87
N VAL A 39 -3.12 -44.62 19.93
CA VAL A 39 -4.53 -44.26 20.13
C VAL A 39 -5.36 -45.44 19.67
N PRO A 40 -5.86 -46.29 20.59
CA PRO A 40 -7.10 -46.99 20.37
C PRO A 40 -8.26 -46.14 20.89
N CYS A 41 -9.31 -46.06 20.07
CA CYS A 41 -10.61 -45.56 20.48
C CYS A 41 -11.15 -46.41 21.65
N VAL A 42 -11.54 -45.77 22.75
CA VAL A 42 -12.36 -46.38 23.81
C VAL A 42 -13.53 -45.45 24.07
N ALA A 43 -14.73 -46.00 23.96
CA ALA A 43 -15.99 -45.36 24.31
C ALA A 43 -16.23 -45.36 25.83
N SER A 44 -17.21 -44.56 26.26
CA SER A 44 -17.90 -44.51 27.55
C SER A 44 -17.31 -43.61 28.66
N ASP A 45 -18.15 -42.64 29.02
CA ASP A 45 -18.41 -42.11 30.35
C ASP A 45 -17.26 -41.47 31.13
N PHE A 46 -16.85 -40.27 30.69
CA PHE A 46 -16.20 -39.29 31.56
C PHE A 46 -17.14 -38.10 31.77
N VAL A 47 -17.90 -38.16 32.86
CA VAL A 47 -18.67 -37.02 33.38
C VAL A 47 -17.67 -36.01 33.95
N LEU A 48 -17.56 -34.84 33.31
CA LEU A 48 -16.81 -33.70 33.86
C LEU A 48 -17.43 -33.33 35.23
N PRO A 49 -16.67 -33.28 36.33
CA PRO A 49 -17.17 -32.79 37.60
C PRO A 49 -17.08 -31.26 37.59
N PHE A 50 -17.87 -30.61 36.74
CA PHE A 50 -18.09 -29.17 36.78
C PHE A 50 -19.58 -28.87 36.66
N ARG A 51 -20.35 -29.42 37.61
CA ARG A 51 -21.64 -28.87 37.99
C ARG A 51 -21.40 -27.97 39.20
N HIS A 52 -21.79 -26.71 39.08
CA HIS A 52 -21.44 -25.53 39.89
C HIS A 52 -20.20 -24.77 39.43
N GLN A 53 -20.33 -24.10 38.27
CA GLN A 53 -19.76 -22.77 38.14
C GLN A 53 -20.41 -21.88 39.21
N ALA A 54 -19.70 -21.64 40.31
CA ALA A 54 -19.87 -20.39 41.03
C ALA A 54 -19.54 -19.26 40.04
N PRO A 55 -20.30 -18.17 40.00
CA PRO A 55 -20.02 -17.07 39.09
C PRO A 55 -18.59 -16.57 39.35
N LEU A 56 -17.89 -16.15 38.29
CA LEU A 56 -16.60 -15.47 38.28
C LEU A 56 -16.55 -14.16 39.13
N ALA A 57 -17.52 -13.96 40.02
CA ALA A 57 -17.60 -12.87 40.97
C ALA A 57 -16.80 -13.15 42.26
N THR A 58 -16.50 -14.40 42.62
CA THR A 58 -15.84 -14.70 43.91
C THR A 58 -14.32 -14.55 43.92
N TYR A 59 -13.67 -14.29 42.77
CA TYR A 59 -12.26 -13.86 42.76
C TYR A 59 -12.08 -12.36 43.03
N PHE A 60 -13.18 -11.58 43.06
CA PHE A 60 -13.17 -10.15 43.36
C PHE A 60 -14.05 -9.79 44.57
N HIS A 61 -14.28 -10.75 45.48
CA HIS A 61 -14.98 -10.50 46.75
C HIS A 61 -14.01 -10.53 47.93
N ASP A 62 -13.02 -9.63 47.90
CA ASP A 62 -12.34 -9.13 49.10
C ASP A 62 -11.98 -7.64 48.98
N LEU A 63 -12.70 -6.89 48.12
CA LEU A 63 -12.50 -5.44 47.97
C LEU A 63 -12.94 -4.61 49.18
N ALA A 64 -13.58 -5.22 50.18
CA ALA A 64 -13.93 -4.53 51.43
C ALA A 64 -12.81 -4.58 52.49
N ASN A 65 -11.86 -5.51 52.39
CA ASN A 65 -10.65 -5.58 53.23
C ASN A 65 -9.35 -5.30 52.45
N ALA A 66 -9.40 -5.19 51.12
CA ALA A 66 -8.28 -4.76 50.28
C ALA A 66 -8.05 -3.24 50.26
N THR A 67 -8.55 -2.51 51.25
CA THR A 67 -8.18 -1.10 51.50
C THR A 67 -6.87 -0.98 52.29
N ALA A 68 -6.33 -2.08 52.80
CA ALA A 68 -4.97 -2.16 53.34
C ALA A 68 -3.99 -2.52 52.22
N GLY A 69 -3.52 -1.50 51.49
CA GLY A 69 -2.38 -1.65 50.58
C GLY A 69 -2.72 -1.68 49.09
N ILE A 70 -3.59 -0.78 48.62
CA ILE A 70 -3.35 -0.20 47.30
C ILE A 70 -2.08 0.63 47.47
N SER A 71 -0.91 -0.01 47.36
CA SER A 71 0.33 0.71 47.23
C SER A 71 0.20 1.49 45.92
N ASP A 72 0.10 2.81 46.03
CA ASP A 72 0.35 3.71 44.91
C ASP A 72 1.81 3.49 44.48
N TYR A 73 2.02 2.42 43.71
CA TYR A 73 3.33 2.05 43.20
C TYR A 73 3.71 3.14 42.23
N THR A 74 4.44 4.10 42.76
CA THR A 74 4.99 5.23 42.04
C THR A 74 6.32 4.72 41.50
N LEU A 75 6.47 4.77 40.18
CA LEU A 75 7.75 4.47 39.57
C LEU A 75 8.77 5.48 40.11
N ASP A 76 9.88 4.99 40.65
CA ASP A 76 10.95 5.79 41.27
C ASP A 76 11.77 6.56 40.24
N PHE A 77 11.11 7.29 39.32
CA PHE A 77 11.78 8.19 38.41
C PHE A 77 12.06 9.51 39.12
N THR A 78 13.30 9.97 39.04
CA THR A 78 13.66 11.31 39.49
C THR A 78 12.99 12.37 38.60
N PRO A 79 12.70 13.58 39.13
CA PRO A 79 12.18 14.68 38.31
C PRO A 79 13.05 15.00 37.09
N ASP A 80 14.37 14.80 37.22
CA ASP A 80 15.33 14.97 36.14
C ASP A 80 15.16 13.91 35.04
N GLU A 81 14.83 12.66 35.40
CA GLU A 81 14.52 11.59 34.44
C GLU A 81 13.19 11.82 33.71
N PHE A 82 12.17 12.36 34.39
CA PHE A 82 10.94 12.79 33.71
C PHE A 82 11.20 13.91 32.71
N THR A 83 11.97 14.92 33.14
CA THR A 83 12.34 16.05 32.28
C THR A 83 13.18 15.57 31.09
N ALA A 84 14.09 14.62 31.31
CA ALA A 84 14.88 14.01 30.26
C ALA A 84 14.04 13.16 29.30
N ALA A 85 13.04 12.41 29.80
CA ALA A 85 12.16 11.58 28.99
C ALA A 85 11.18 12.42 28.15
N GLU A 86 10.64 13.51 28.70
CA GLU A 86 9.77 14.45 27.98
C GLU A 86 10.56 15.25 26.93
N ALA A 87 11.85 15.50 27.18
CA ALA A 87 12.76 16.10 26.20
C ALA A 87 13.15 15.16 25.04
N VAL A 88 12.81 13.86 25.09
CA VAL A 88 13.06 12.94 23.98
C VAL A 88 12.12 13.25 22.83
N GLU A 89 12.66 13.84 21.77
CA GLU A 89 11.93 14.08 20.53
C GLU A 89 11.49 12.75 19.90
N LEU A 90 10.17 12.54 19.79
CA LEU A 90 9.59 11.33 19.20
C LEU A 90 9.74 11.36 17.67
N THR A 91 10.65 10.55 17.14
CA THR A 91 10.79 10.38 15.69
C THR A 91 9.81 9.34 15.15
N TRP A 92 8.81 9.79 14.39
CA TRP A 92 7.86 8.91 13.72
C TRP A 92 8.44 8.37 12.42
N VAL A 93 8.56 7.05 12.30
CA VAL A 93 9.05 6.38 11.09
C VAL A 93 7.92 5.58 10.43
N PRO A 94 7.70 5.73 9.10
CA PRO A 94 6.67 4.96 8.40
C PRO A 94 6.88 3.45 8.54
N PRO A 95 5.80 2.65 8.55
CA PRO A 95 5.90 1.20 8.56
C PRO A 95 6.68 0.72 7.33
N LYS A 96 7.48 -0.33 7.51
CA LYS A 96 8.24 -0.92 6.42
C LYS A 96 7.31 -1.66 5.45
N TYR A 97 7.51 -1.42 4.17
CA TYR A 97 6.86 -2.14 3.07
C TYR A 97 7.86 -2.31 1.93
N ALA A 98 7.63 -3.29 1.07
CA ALA A 98 8.47 -3.51 -0.11
C ALA A 98 8.04 -2.57 -1.24
N LYS A 99 8.98 -1.77 -1.75
CA LYS A 99 8.70 -0.82 -2.82
C LYS A 99 8.50 -1.54 -4.15
N THR A 100 7.39 -1.28 -4.82
CA THR A 100 7.10 -1.79 -6.17
C THR A 100 6.75 -0.63 -7.09
N SER A 101 6.98 -0.82 -8.40
CA SER A 101 6.68 0.18 -9.43
C SER A 101 5.55 -0.22 -10.37
N LYS A 102 4.97 -1.42 -10.16
CA LYS A 102 3.87 -2.02 -10.92
C LYS A 102 3.10 -2.95 -10.00
N ASN A 103 1.85 -3.21 -10.35
CA ASN A 103 1.02 -4.19 -9.69
C ASN A 103 1.59 -5.61 -9.78
N VAL A 104 1.58 -6.32 -8.65
CA VAL A 104 2.03 -7.72 -8.53
C VAL A 104 0.79 -8.60 -8.45
N TYR A 105 0.51 -9.32 -9.53
CA TYR A 105 -0.67 -10.19 -9.60
C TYR A 105 -0.41 -11.49 -8.85
N ILE A 106 -1.13 -11.73 -7.76
CA ILE A 106 -1.13 -13.01 -7.05
C ILE A 106 -2.15 -13.95 -7.69
N VAL A 107 -3.34 -13.42 -7.97
CA VAL A 107 -4.36 -14.12 -8.75
C VAL A 107 -4.05 -14.01 -10.23
N LYS A 108 -4.43 -15.02 -11.02
CA LYS A 108 -4.24 -15.00 -12.48
C LYS A 108 -4.91 -13.75 -13.06
N LYS A 109 -4.12 -12.99 -13.82
CA LYS A 109 -4.60 -11.80 -14.52
C LYS A 109 -5.79 -12.18 -15.40
N ALA A 110 -6.93 -11.50 -15.23
CA ALA A 110 -7.99 -11.57 -16.22
C ALA A 110 -7.39 -11.21 -17.60
N PRO A 111 -7.77 -11.90 -18.69
CA PRO A 111 -7.29 -11.54 -20.01
C PRO A 111 -7.62 -10.07 -20.24
N MET A 112 -6.59 -9.24 -20.42
CA MET A 112 -6.80 -7.84 -20.76
C MET A 112 -7.67 -7.81 -22.01
N ALA A 113 -8.76 -7.05 -21.98
CA ALA A 113 -9.48 -6.71 -23.20
C ALA A 113 -8.44 -6.11 -24.16
N GLN A 114 -8.18 -6.80 -25.27
CA GLN A 114 -7.27 -6.30 -26.28
C GLN A 114 -7.84 -4.98 -26.77
N ALA A 115 -7.07 -3.89 -26.67
CA ALA A 115 -7.46 -2.61 -27.24
C ALA A 115 -7.73 -2.84 -28.73
N SER A 116 -9.01 -2.80 -29.12
CA SER A 116 -9.39 -2.99 -30.51
C SER A 116 -8.86 -1.81 -31.32
N ALA A 117 -8.64 -2.01 -32.63
CA ALA A 117 -8.23 -0.95 -33.54
C ALA A 117 -9.19 0.27 -33.54
N SER A 118 -10.39 0.13 -32.99
CA SER A 118 -11.36 1.21 -32.75
C SER A 118 -10.97 2.19 -31.63
N SER A 119 -9.94 1.90 -30.82
CA SER A 119 -9.47 2.76 -29.73
C SER A 119 -8.36 3.75 -30.16
N ARG A 120 -8.18 3.95 -31.48
CA ARG A 120 -7.16 4.87 -32.01
C ARG A 120 -7.64 6.32 -31.89
N CYS A 121 -6.90 7.17 -31.20
CA CYS A 121 -7.27 8.57 -31.03
C CYS A 121 -7.13 9.34 -32.34
N THR A 122 -7.93 10.39 -32.56
CA THR A 122 -7.94 11.21 -33.79
C THR A 122 -7.35 12.60 -33.61
N CYS A 123 -6.62 12.83 -32.51
CA CYS A 123 -6.07 14.13 -32.11
C CYS A 123 -5.23 14.83 -33.19
N TYR A 124 -4.42 14.11 -33.96
CA TYR A 124 -3.64 14.73 -35.04
C TYR A 124 -4.48 15.11 -36.27
N GLY A 125 -5.56 14.36 -36.54
CA GLY A 125 -6.40 14.56 -37.74
C GLY A 125 -7.36 15.75 -37.65
N GLN A 126 -7.76 16.14 -36.43
CA GLN A 126 -8.76 17.21 -36.23
C GLN A 126 -8.17 18.63 -36.31
N ASP A 127 -6.92 18.84 -35.90
CA ASP A 127 -6.29 20.17 -35.90
C ASP A 127 -5.99 20.68 -37.32
N HIS A 128 -5.84 19.79 -38.31
CA HIS A 128 -5.67 20.18 -39.72
C HIS A 128 -6.98 20.45 -40.47
N GLN A 129 -8.15 20.11 -39.91
CA GLN A 129 -9.44 20.42 -40.53
C GLN A 129 -10.06 21.73 -40.05
N ARG A 130 -9.53 22.37 -39.00
CA ARG A 130 -9.88 23.75 -38.63
C ARG A 130 -9.10 24.79 -39.45
N GLY A 131 -8.84 24.49 -40.73
CA GLY A 131 -8.60 25.53 -41.71
C GLY A 131 -9.93 26.23 -41.98
N SER A 132 -10.00 27.52 -41.69
CA SER A 132 -11.15 28.37 -41.98
C SER A 132 -11.69 28.09 -43.38
N SER A 133 -13.01 27.96 -43.49
CA SER A 133 -13.72 28.17 -44.75
C SER A 133 -13.51 29.63 -45.17
N SER A 134 -12.37 29.91 -45.78
CA SER A 134 -12.07 31.14 -46.49
C SER A 134 -11.24 30.73 -47.70
N ARG A 135 -11.96 30.63 -48.81
CA ARG A 135 -11.52 30.44 -50.19
C ARG A 135 -10.08 30.95 -50.43
N PRO A 136 -9.14 30.12 -50.92
CA PRO A 136 -7.79 30.59 -51.19
C PRO A 136 -7.76 31.39 -52.49
N THR A 137 -7.25 32.61 -52.43
CA THR A 137 -6.73 33.32 -53.60
C THR A 137 -5.28 33.69 -53.33
N ALA A 138 -4.45 33.29 -54.29
CA ALA A 138 -3.07 33.69 -54.53
C ALA A 138 -1.96 33.22 -53.56
N SER A 139 -0.93 32.72 -54.23
CA SER A 139 0.40 32.33 -53.79
C SER A 139 1.14 33.37 -52.95
N THR A 140 1.78 32.94 -51.86
CA THR A 140 3.13 33.40 -51.48
C THR A 140 3.73 32.52 -50.38
N SER A 141 4.96 32.05 -50.64
CA SER A 141 6.04 31.83 -49.67
C SER A 141 5.84 30.78 -48.57
N SER A 142 6.51 29.64 -48.74
CA SER A 142 6.78 28.66 -47.70
C SER A 142 7.61 29.28 -46.57
N VAL A 143 6.94 29.84 -45.56
CA VAL A 143 7.56 30.17 -44.29
C VAL A 143 7.69 28.86 -43.51
N ALA A 144 8.93 28.39 -43.35
CA ALA A 144 9.25 27.29 -42.45
C ALA A 144 8.79 27.67 -41.04
N VAL A 145 7.70 27.06 -40.59
CA VAL A 145 7.21 27.20 -39.21
C VAL A 145 8.31 26.61 -38.32
N LYS A 146 8.96 27.49 -37.54
CA LYS A 146 9.89 27.08 -36.48
C LYS A 146 9.20 26.01 -35.64
N HIS A 147 9.86 24.87 -35.43
CA HIS A 147 9.41 23.80 -34.55
C HIS A 147 9.12 24.36 -33.15
N THR A 148 7.88 24.76 -32.91
CA THR A 148 7.35 24.95 -31.56
C THR A 148 7.15 23.56 -30.96
N ASP A 149 7.38 23.45 -29.66
CA ASP A 149 7.27 22.20 -28.91
C ASP A 149 5.78 21.84 -28.74
N VAL A 150 5.17 21.36 -29.83
CA VAL A 150 3.73 21.05 -29.88
C VAL A 150 3.47 19.72 -29.19
N SER A 151 2.73 19.76 -28.07
CA SER A 151 2.23 18.58 -27.37
C SER A 151 0.87 18.14 -27.92
N TYR A 152 0.66 16.83 -28.05
CA TYR A 152 -0.59 16.24 -28.56
C TYR A 152 -1.32 15.43 -27.47
N CYS A 153 -2.61 15.16 -27.69
CA CYS A 153 -3.44 14.33 -26.81
C CYS A 153 -3.50 14.87 -25.37
N THR A 154 -3.88 16.14 -25.21
CA THR A 154 -4.17 16.79 -23.92
C THR A 154 -5.62 16.50 -23.49
N ASP A 155 -6.32 17.47 -22.89
CA ASP A 155 -7.67 17.28 -22.34
C ASP A 155 -8.76 17.04 -23.40
N THR A 156 -8.46 17.19 -24.68
CA THR A 156 -9.42 16.96 -25.78
C THR A 156 -9.24 15.59 -26.45
N CYS A 157 -8.41 14.71 -25.88
CA CYS A 157 -8.18 13.40 -26.47
C CYS A 157 -9.42 12.50 -26.36
N HIS A 158 -9.85 11.91 -27.48
CA HIS A 158 -10.96 10.96 -27.53
C HIS A 158 -10.76 9.75 -26.58
N ASN A 159 -9.51 9.34 -26.38
CA ASN A 159 -9.19 8.25 -25.45
C ASN A 159 -9.35 8.67 -23.97
N LYS A 160 -9.36 9.98 -23.67
CA LYS A 160 -9.61 10.53 -22.32
C LYS A 160 -11.10 10.82 -22.12
N TYR A 161 -11.74 11.43 -23.13
CA TYR A 161 -13.14 11.84 -23.11
C TYR A 161 -13.81 11.51 -24.45
N ASP A 162 -14.95 10.83 -24.41
CA ASP A 162 -15.84 10.71 -25.56
C ASP A 162 -16.95 11.75 -25.48
N THR A 163 -17.25 12.43 -26.59
CA THR A 163 -18.28 13.47 -26.65
C THR A 163 -19.44 12.95 -27.50
N ILE A 164 -20.30 12.13 -26.89
CA ILE A 164 -21.51 11.65 -27.54
C ILE A 164 -22.70 12.45 -26.98
N TYR A 165 -23.45 13.12 -27.87
CA TYR A 165 -24.67 13.89 -27.55
C TYR A 165 -24.54 14.95 -26.43
N ALA A 166 -23.54 15.85 -26.54
CA ALA A 166 -23.31 16.95 -25.59
C ALA A 166 -23.00 16.55 -24.12
N CYS A 167 -22.93 15.26 -23.83
CA CYS A 167 -22.43 14.71 -22.57
C CYS A 167 -20.99 14.21 -22.78
N ILE A 168 -20.11 14.59 -21.85
CA ILE A 168 -18.72 14.11 -21.82
C ILE A 168 -18.72 12.78 -21.05
N GLN A 169 -18.52 11.67 -21.75
CA GLN A 169 -18.33 10.36 -21.14
C GLN A 169 -16.83 10.07 -20.97
N LEU A 170 -16.42 9.73 -19.75
CA LEU A 170 -15.03 9.41 -19.45
C LEU A 170 -14.67 8.03 -20.00
N VAL A 171 -13.74 7.97 -20.96
CA VAL A 171 -13.23 6.70 -21.52
C VAL A 171 -11.99 6.23 -20.75
N LEU A 172 -11.15 7.17 -20.26
CA LEU A 172 -10.00 6.92 -19.38
C LEU A 172 -9.00 5.86 -19.89
N ILE A 173 -8.78 5.83 -21.20
CA ILE A 173 -7.80 4.94 -21.84
C ILE A 173 -6.53 5.72 -22.17
N GLU A 174 -5.38 5.17 -21.82
CA GLU A 174 -4.10 5.74 -22.26
C GLU A 174 -3.85 5.50 -23.75
N CYS A 175 -3.14 6.42 -24.39
CA CYS A 175 -2.61 6.19 -25.72
C CYS A 175 -1.49 5.14 -25.67
N GLY A 176 -1.61 4.12 -26.52
CA GLY A 176 -0.58 3.15 -26.82
C GLY A 176 0.24 3.57 -28.04
N LYS A 177 1.23 2.76 -28.42
CA LYS A 177 2.03 2.99 -29.63
C LYS A 177 1.16 2.96 -30.90
N ASP A 178 0.26 1.98 -30.97
CA ASP A 178 -0.57 1.74 -32.16
C ASP A 178 -1.91 2.51 -32.13
N THR A 179 -2.32 2.98 -30.94
CA THR A 179 -3.57 3.73 -30.76
C THR A 179 -3.39 5.24 -30.73
N CYS A 180 -2.16 5.76 -30.70
CA CYS A 180 -1.92 7.20 -30.78
C CYS A 180 -1.85 7.69 -32.23
N SER A 181 -2.54 8.78 -32.57
CA SER A 181 -2.39 9.46 -33.87
C SER A 181 -1.29 10.51 -33.93
N ALA A 182 -0.65 10.83 -32.80
CA ALA A 182 0.46 11.77 -32.79
C ALA A 182 1.60 11.27 -33.70
N PRO A 183 2.20 12.14 -34.53
CA PRO A 183 3.27 11.75 -35.45
C PRO A 183 4.51 11.24 -34.71
N ASP A 184 4.73 11.74 -33.49
CA ASP A 184 5.74 11.25 -32.56
C ASP A 184 5.06 10.83 -31.23
N PRO A 185 5.15 9.54 -30.84
CA PRO A 185 4.59 9.04 -29.59
C PRO A 185 5.17 9.67 -28.32
N THR A 186 6.34 10.32 -28.39
CA THR A 186 6.97 11.02 -27.26
C THR A 186 6.27 12.35 -26.93
N LYS A 187 5.58 12.94 -27.91
CA LYS A 187 4.85 14.20 -27.75
C LYS A 187 3.42 14.02 -27.26
N CYS A 188 2.99 12.76 -27.04
CA CYS A 188 1.68 12.43 -26.52
C CYS A 188 1.64 12.58 -24.99
N ARG A 189 0.76 13.44 -24.48
CA ARG A 189 0.58 13.64 -23.03
C ARG A 189 -0.32 12.60 -22.35
N ASN A 190 -1.18 11.91 -23.10
CA ASN A 190 -2.08 10.88 -22.57
C ASN A 190 -1.40 9.51 -22.36
N ARG A 191 -0.24 9.49 -21.70
CA ARG A 191 0.53 8.29 -21.33
C ARG A 191 1.15 8.34 -19.92
N PRO A 192 0.47 8.90 -18.90
CA PRO A 192 1.08 9.15 -17.59
C PRO A 192 1.52 7.89 -16.82
N PHE A 193 0.76 6.80 -16.86
CA PHE A 193 1.08 5.52 -16.20
C PHE A 193 2.26 4.83 -16.91
N GLN A 194 2.26 4.77 -18.24
CA GLN A 194 3.36 4.21 -19.02
C GLN A 194 4.69 4.96 -18.80
N HIS A 195 4.63 6.29 -18.71
CA HIS A 195 5.82 7.13 -18.48
C HIS A 195 6.19 7.28 -17.00
N LYS A 196 5.36 6.78 -16.07
CA LYS A 196 5.54 6.95 -14.62
C LYS A 196 5.78 8.41 -14.26
N ALA A 197 4.96 9.31 -14.81
CA ALA A 197 5.09 10.76 -14.64
C ALA A 197 4.64 11.22 -13.23
N THR A 198 5.17 10.60 -12.18
CA THR A 198 4.82 10.84 -10.78
C THR A 198 5.30 12.20 -10.31
N LYS A 199 4.46 12.92 -9.56
CA LYS A 199 4.80 14.23 -8.97
C LYS A 199 5.70 14.07 -7.74
N SER A 200 6.50 15.10 -7.45
CA SER A 200 7.35 15.09 -6.25
C SER A 200 6.48 15.16 -5.00
N THR A 201 6.64 14.19 -4.12
CA THR A 201 5.86 14.06 -2.89
C THR A 201 6.74 13.55 -1.75
N ARG A 202 6.40 13.94 -0.52
CA ARG A 202 7.04 13.51 0.71
C ARG A 202 6.03 12.90 1.68
N VAL A 203 6.49 11.98 2.52
CA VAL A 203 5.67 11.32 3.54
C VAL A 203 5.93 11.98 4.88
N GLU A 204 4.90 12.49 5.51
CA GLU A 204 4.97 13.18 6.81
C GLU A 204 3.98 12.60 7.80
N TYR A 205 4.30 12.66 9.09
CA TYR A 205 3.38 12.26 10.14
C TYR A 205 2.34 13.37 10.39
N MET A 206 1.07 13.03 10.26
CA MET A 206 -0.10 13.91 10.30
C MET A 206 -0.93 13.71 11.57
N GLY A 207 -0.29 13.37 12.69
CA GLY A 207 -0.94 13.19 13.99
C GLY A 207 -1.96 12.04 14.00
N PRO A 208 -3.26 12.30 14.28
CA PRO A 208 -4.26 11.25 14.51
C PRO A 208 -4.52 10.36 13.29
N LYS A 209 -4.26 10.85 12.07
CA LYS A 209 -4.43 10.08 10.82
C LYS A 209 -3.23 9.17 10.52
N GLY A 210 -2.14 9.28 11.28
CA GLY A 210 -0.90 8.56 10.98
C GLY A 210 -0.09 9.29 9.90
N PHE A 211 0.51 8.55 8.97
CA PHE A 211 1.33 9.14 7.91
C PHE A 211 0.47 9.61 6.72
N GLY A 212 0.80 10.79 6.19
CA GLY A 212 0.19 11.38 5.01
C GLY A 212 1.20 11.62 3.90
N LEU A 213 0.70 11.75 2.67
CA LEU A 213 1.47 12.18 1.51
C LEU A 213 1.25 13.68 1.25
N VAL A 214 2.34 14.43 1.12
CA VAL A 214 2.32 15.87 0.85
C VAL A 214 3.03 16.16 -0.46
N ALA A 215 2.48 17.06 -1.27
CA ALA A 215 3.11 17.52 -2.50
C ALA A 215 4.26 18.48 -2.21
N ASP A 216 5.38 18.31 -2.92
CA ASP A 216 6.52 19.26 -2.90
C ASP A 216 6.47 20.26 -4.06
N THR A 217 5.64 19.96 -5.06
CA THR A 217 5.45 20.77 -6.26
C THR A 217 4.00 21.18 -6.39
N SER A 218 3.74 22.31 -7.05
CA SER A 218 2.37 22.69 -7.43
C SER A 218 1.76 21.59 -8.32
N ILE A 219 0.50 21.23 -8.04
CA ILE A 219 -0.27 20.24 -8.80
C ILE A 219 -1.52 20.96 -9.30
N GLU A 220 -1.70 20.99 -10.61
CA GLU A 220 -2.87 21.61 -11.23
C GLU A 220 -4.06 20.65 -11.25
N ALA A 221 -5.28 21.18 -11.36
CA ALA A 221 -6.47 20.35 -11.44
C ALA A 221 -6.43 19.44 -12.68
N GLY A 222 -6.62 18.14 -12.49
CA GLY A 222 -6.56 17.15 -13.58
C GLY A 222 -5.17 16.56 -13.82
N ASP A 223 -4.15 16.97 -13.09
CA ASP A 223 -2.82 16.39 -13.17
C ASP A 223 -2.77 14.96 -12.61
N PHE A 224 -1.98 14.12 -13.26
CA PHE A 224 -1.60 12.82 -12.73
C PHE A 224 -0.62 12.99 -11.57
N VAL A 225 -0.93 12.38 -10.42
CA VAL A 225 -0.11 12.46 -9.20
C VAL A 225 0.78 11.23 -9.05
N VAL A 226 0.18 10.06 -8.82
CA VAL A 226 0.89 8.78 -8.61
C VAL A 226 -0.07 7.61 -8.89
N GLU A 227 0.47 6.51 -9.41
CA GLU A 227 -0.28 5.26 -9.60
C GLU A 227 -0.45 4.56 -8.24
N TYR A 228 -1.65 4.04 -7.95
CA TYR A 228 -1.84 3.17 -6.78
C TYR A 228 -1.39 1.75 -7.10
N VAL A 229 -0.24 1.34 -6.54
CA VAL A 229 0.35 0.03 -6.82
C VAL A 229 0.37 -0.86 -5.59
N GLY A 230 0.11 -2.15 -5.80
CA GLY A 230 0.16 -3.15 -4.74
C GLY A 230 0.08 -4.59 -5.26
N GLU A 231 -0.28 -5.50 -4.36
CA GLU A 231 -0.58 -6.88 -4.71
C GLU A 231 -2.02 -6.99 -5.18
N VAL A 232 -2.25 -7.52 -6.37
CA VAL A 232 -3.60 -7.75 -6.89
C VAL A 232 -4.10 -9.11 -6.39
N ILE A 233 -5.14 -9.07 -5.57
CA ILE A 233 -5.74 -10.19 -4.85
C ILE A 233 -7.23 -10.30 -5.18
N ASP A 234 -7.80 -11.48 -4.95
CA ASP A 234 -9.25 -11.69 -5.01
C ASP A 234 -9.92 -11.31 -3.69
N GLU A 235 -11.25 -11.24 -3.70
CA GLU A 235 -12.04 -10.92 -2.51
C GLU A 235 -11.86 -11.96 -1.38
N ALA A 236 -11.64 -13.24 -1.73
CA ALA A 236 -11.41 -14.29 -0.74
C ALA A 236 -10.11 -14.04 0.05
N MET A 237 -8.99 -13.79 -0.65
CA MET A 237 -7.72 -13.43 -0.01
C MET A 237 -7.81 -12.09 0.72
N ALA A 238 -8.58 -11.13 0.20
CA ALA A 238 -8.78 -9.86 0.87
C ALA A 238 -9.52 -10.04 2.21
N ALA A 239 -10.56 -10.87 2.25
CA ALA A 239 -11.27 -11.20 3.48
C ALA A 239 -10.37 -11.86 4.53
N ASP A 240 -9.54 -12.83 4.13
CA ASP A 240 -8.58 -13.48 5.02
C ASP A 240 -7.57 -12.47 5.60
N ARG A 241 -7.04 -11.57 4.75
CA ARG A 241 -6.11 -10.51 5.19
C ARG A 241 -6.79 -9.49 6.12
N ARG A 242 -8.05 -9.12 5.87
CA ARG A 242 -8.82 -8.25 6.78
C ARG A 242 -9.00 -8.92 8.15
N ALA A 243 -9.36 -10.19 8.19
CA ALA A 243 -9.52 -10.94 9.43
C ALA A 243 -8.19 -10.99 10.23
N ALA A 244 -7.07 -11.25 9.55
CA ALA A 244 -5.74 -11.23 10.17
C ALA A 244 -5.34 -9.83 10.69
N ASN A 245 -5.68 -8.77 9.95
CA ASN A 245 -5.42 -7.39 10.36
C ASN A 245 -6.24 -7.01 11.60
N ILE A 246 -7.52 -7.39 11.65
CA ILE A 246 -8.38 -7.18 12.82
C ILE A 246 -7.83 -7.95 14.02
N ALA A 247 -7.46 -9.22 13.85
CA ALA A 247 -6.90 -10.05 14.92
C ALA A 247 -5.56 -9.52 15.46
N SER A 248 -4.76 -8.85 14.63
CA SER A 248 -3.49 -8.23 15.03
C SER A 248 -3.64 -6.80 15.57
N GLY A 249 -4.86 -6.25 15.60
CA GLY A 249 -5.12 -4.87 16.03
C GLY A 249 -4.57 -3.82 15.07
N GLN A 250 -4.42 -4.15 13.79
CA GLN A 250 -3.98 -3.21 12.76
C GLN A 250 -5.09 -2.21 12.47
N THR A 251 -4.78 -0.92 12.64
CA THR A 251 -5.74 0.19 12.47
C THR A 251 -5.85 0.66 11.02
N HIS A 252 -4.76 0.61 10.27
CA HIS A 252 -4.69 1.12 8.90
C HIS A 252 -4.88 0.01 7.87
N THR A 253 -5.83 0.22 6.95
CA THR A 253 -6.14 -0.68 5.82
C THR A 253 -5.71 -0.03 4.51
N TYR A 254 -5.06 -0.81 3.63
CA TYR A 254 -4.50 -0.33 2.36
C TYR A 254 -5.03 -1.13 1.18
N MET A 255 -6.33 -1.42 1.20
CA MET A 255 -7.01 -2.18 0.16
C MET A 255 -7.83 -1.22 -0.71
N LEU A 256 -7.68 -1.33 -2.03
CA LEU A 256 -8.40 -0.53 -3.02
C LEU A 256 -9.06 -1.48 -4.03
N GLU A 257 -10.38 -1.41 -4.16
CA GLU A 257 -11.13 -2.18 -5.14
C GLU A 257 -10.92 -1.60 -6.55
N MET A 258 -10.50 -2.43 -7.50
CA MET A 258 -10.25 -2.02 -8.89
C MET A 258 -11.40 -2.47 -9.81
N GLU A 259 -11.84 -3.71 -9.63
CA GLU A 259 -12.97 -4.31 -10.32
C GLU A 259 -13.69 -5.21 -9.31
N LYS A 260 -14.92 -5.63 -9.63
CA LYS A 260 -15.65 -6.58 -8.79
C LYS A 260 -14.79 -7.82 -8.52
N ASP A 261 -14.64 -8.14 -7.24
CA ASP A 261 -13.84 -9.26 -6.73
C ASP A 261 -12.31 -9.16 -6.98
N ILE A 262 -11.80 -8.02 -7.44
CA ILE A 262 -10.37 -7.76 -7.67
C ILE A 262 -9.92 -6.51 -6.91
N LEU A 263 -9.03 -6.71 -5.93
CA LEU A 263 -8.53 -5.66 -5.06
C LEU A 263 -7.02 -5.52 -5.17
N ILE A 264 -6.53 -4.29 -5.00
CA ILE A 264 -5.12 -3.96 -4.84
C ILE A 264 -4.84 -3.78 -3.36
N ASP A 265 -3.97 -4.62 -2.80
CA ASP A 265 -3.50 -4.53 -1.42
C ASP A 265 -2.07 -3.99 -1.36
N ALA A 266 -1.92 -2.77 -0.81
CA ALA A 266 -0.65 -2.08 -0.61
C ALA A 266 -0.07 -2.23 0.81
N GLN A 267 -0.55 -3.20 1.60
CA GLN A 267 -0.05 -3.45 2.97
C GLN A 267 1.41 -3.90 2.96
N TYR A 268 1.76 -4.90 2.13
CA TYR A 268 3.09 -5.51 2.11
C TYR A 268 4.00 -4.98 1.00
N LYS A 269 3.43 -4.76 -0.19
CA LYS A 269 4.13 -4.25 -1.38
C LYS A 269 3.36 -3.08 -1.94
N GLY A 270 4.03 -1.98 -2.25
CA GLY A 270 3.38 -0.82 -2.84
C GLY A 270 4.34 0.34 -3.08
N ASN A 271 3.80 1.54 -3.29
CA ASN A 271 4.57 2.77 -3.38
C ASN A 271 4.05 3.80 -2.35
N VAL A 272 4.44 5.07 -2.54
CA VAL A 272 4.05 6.18 -1.64
C VAL A 272 2.54 6.49 -1.67
N SER A 273 1.79 6.03 -2.67
CA SER A 273 0.33 6.25 -2.78
C SER A 273 -0.44 5.69 -1.59
N ARG A 274 0.10 4.68 -0.90
CA ARG A 274 -0.51 4.07 0.28
C ARG A 274 -0.66 5.05 1.46
N PHE A 275 0.05 6.16 1.45
CA PHE A 275 -0.02 7.20 2.49
C PHE A 275 -0.97 8.35 2.10
N ILE A 276 -1.73 8.21 1.01
CA ILE A 276 -2.84 9.11 0.72
C ILE A 276 -3.96 8.77 1.70
N ASN A 277 -4.35 9.75 2.53
CA ASN A 277 -5.41 9.62 3.52
C ASN A 277 -6.79 9.93 2.93
#